data_AF-A0A974TB32-F1
#
_entry.id   AF-A0A974TB32-F1
#
_cell.length_a   1.000
_cell.length_b   1.000
_cell.length_c   1.000
_cell.angle_alpha   90.00
_cell.angle_beta   90.00
_cell.angle_gamma   90.00
#
_symmetry.space_group_name_H-M   'P 1'
#
loop_
_entity.id
_entity.type
_entity.pdbx_description
1 polymer ?
#
loop_
_entity_poly.entity_id
_entity_poly.type
_entity_poly.pdbx_seq_one_letter_code
_entity_poly.pdbx_strand_id
1 'polypeptide(L)'
;MKQNNKNPFKGRHFTAEIILWAVRWYLQFPISYRDLERMLADRGIQADHTTLFRWIQAYAPELDKRIRPHLRMTSGSWRVDETYIRVKGEWVYLYRAVDASGQTIDFLLSPKRDAAAARRFFRKALRQSHSVNPRTITVDKNAAYPIAAKAMKRDGELWRFAKLRQVKVLNNIVEQDHRRIKRLVRPGLGFKSFVTASRTVVGYEAMAMTRKGQVAIAPANDMRAQRDFIAALFSAAA
;
A
#
# COMPACT_ATOMS: atom_id res chain seq x y z
N MET A 1 15.77 20.67 -0.89
CA MET A 1 16.40 19.50 -0.24
C MET A 1 17.03 18.63 -1.32
N LYS A 2 18.37 18.47 -1.32
CA LYS A 2 19.07 17.57 -2.26
C LYS A 2 18.61 16.14 -1.96
N GLN A 3 17.79 15.54 -2.83
CA GLN A 3 17.61 14.09 -2.80
C GLN A 3 18.98 13.49 -3.14
N ASN A 4 19.59 12.81 -2.18
CA ASN A 4 20.84 12.10 -2.37
C ASN A 4 20.55 10.96 -3.36
N ASN A 5 20.76 11.23 -4.65
CA ASN A 5 20.35 10.38 -5.77
C ASN A 5 21.32 9.19 -5.90
N LYS A 6 21.41 8.35 -4.86
CA LYS A 6 22.10 7.07 -4.94
C LYS A 6 21.30 6.19 -5.89
N ASN A 7 21.93 5.77 -6.99
CA ASN A 7 21.35 4.81 -7.93
C ASN A 7 20.92 3.55 -7.14
N PRO A 8 19.60 3.27 -7.02
CA PRO A 8 19.10 2.16 -6.21
C PRO A 8 19.38 0.78 -6.83
N PHE A 9 19.94 0.74 -8.04
CA PHE A 9 20.35 -0.46 -8.77
C PHE A 9 21.87 -0.65 -8.83
N LYS A 10 22.65 0.19 -8.14
CA LYS A 10 24.12 0.02 -8.08
C LYS A 10 24.47 -1.39 -7.61
N GLY A 11 25.33 -2.09 -8.35
CA GLY A 11 25.79 -3.45 -8.03
C GLY A 11 24.79 -4.57 -8.36
N ARG A 12 23.70 -4.28 -9.09
CA ARG A 12 22.79 -5.32 -9.59
C ARG A 12 23.30 -5.85 -10.92
N HIS A 13 23.21 -7.17 -11.08
CA HIS A 13 23.55 -7.86 -12.34
C HIS A 13 22.55 -7.56 -13.48
N PHE A 14 21.31 -7.23 -13.14
CA PHE A 14 20.24 -6.95 -14.10
C PHE A 14 20.02 -5.45 -14.24
N THR A 15 19.57 -5.03 -15.42
CA THR A 15 19.21 -3.63 -15.68
C THR A 15 18.07 -3.19 -14.77
N ALA A 16 18.02 -1.89 -14.49
CA ALA A 16 16.96 -1.28 -13.70
C ALA A 16 15.57 -1.57 -14.28
N GLU A 17 15.46 -1.55 -15.61
CA GLU A 17 14.23 -1.83 -16.35
C GLU A 17 13.68 -3.24 -16.07
N ILE A 18 14.51 -4.28 -16.23
CA ILE A 18 14.11 -5.68 -15.97
C ILE A 18 13.65 -5.85 -14.52
N ILE A 19 14.40 -5.27 -13.58
CA ILE A 19 14.06 -5.33 -12.15
C ILE A 19 12.71 -4.66 -11.91
N LEU A 20 12.50 -3.46 -12.46
CA LEU A 20 11.26 -2.71 -12.29
C LEU A 20 10.07 -3.42 -12.94
N TRP A 21 10.24 -4.05 -14.10
CA TRP A 21 9.19 -4.87 -14.74
C TRP A 21 8.76 -6.00 -13.82
N ALA A 22 9.72 -6.81 -13.36
CA ALA A 22 9.47 -7.94 -12.49
C ALA A 22 8.77 -7.50 -11.18
N VAL A 23 9.28 -6.43 -10.56
CA VAL A 23 8.72 -5.88 -9.32
C VAL A 23 7.29 -5.40 -9.54
N ARG A 24 7.04 -4.63 -10.60
CA ARG A 24 5.71 -4.11 -10.93
C ARG A 24 4.72 -5.22 -11.23
N TRP A 25 5.09 -6.20 -12.05
CA TRP A 25 4.20 -7.30 -12.42
C TRP A 25 3.77 -8.10 -11.19
N TYR A 26 4.73 -8.46 -10.32
CA TYR A 26 4.42 -9.13 -9.06
C TYR A 26 3.47 -8.32 -8.16
N LEU A 27 3.67 -7.00 -8.07
CA LEU A 27 2.87 -6.15 -7.20
C LEU A 27 1.48 -5.77 -7.76
N GLN A 28 1.25 -6.03 -9.05
CA GLN A 28 0.01 -5.70 -9.75
C GLN A 28 -0.89 -6.91 -10.00
N PHE A 29 -0.30 -8.07 -10.25
CA PHE A 29 -0.99 -9.26 -10.70
C PHE A 29 -0.92 -10.41 -9.68
N PRO A 30 -1.95 -11.27 -9.63
CA PRO A 30 -2.00 -12.39 -8.69
C PRO A 30 -1.12 -13.56 -9.18
N ILE A 31 0.20 -13.37 -9.21
CA ILE A 31 1.19 -14.34 -9.69
C ILE A 31 2.12 -14.79 -8.56
N SER A 32 2.60 -16.04 -8.61
CA SER A 32 3.65 -16.51 -7.71
C SER A 32 5.04 -16.09 -8.19
N TYR A 33 6.06 -16.20 -7.32
CA TYR A 33 7.44 -15.95 -7.73
C TYR A 33 7.93 -16.93 -8.81
N ARG A 34 7.45 -18.18 -8.78
CA ARG A 34 7.79 -19.19 -9.79
C ARG A 34 7.13 -18.88 -11.13
N ASP A 35 5.90 -18.37 -11.13
CA ASP A 35 5.25 -17.92 -12.36
C ASP A 35 6.02 -16.75 -12.98
N LEU A 36 6.42 -15.78 -12.16
CA LEU A 36 7.20 -14.63 -12.63
C LEU A 36 8.57 -15.04 -13.19
N GLU A 37 9.25 -16.00 -12.57
CA GLU A 37 10.48 -16.61 -13.09
C GLU A 37 10.25 -17.19 -14.49
N ARG A 38 9.19 -17.99 -14.68
CA ARG A 38 8.82 -18.54 -16.00
C ARG A 38 8.50 -17.46 -17.03
N MET A 39 7.80 -16.40 -16.62
CA MET A 39 7.46 -15.26 -17.49
C MET A 39 8.70 -14.47 -17.95
N LEU A 40 9.75 -14.43 -17.13
CA LEU A 40 11.03 -13.82 -17.50
C LEU A 40 11.87 -14.76 -18.36
N ALA A 41 11.87 -16.06 -18.06
CA ALA A 41 12.57 -17.07 -18.86
C ALA A 41 12.04 -17.13 -20.30
N ASP A 42 10.73 -16.99 -20.50
CA ASP A 42 10.08 -16.85 -21.82
C ASP A 42 10.63 -15.66 -22.63
N ARG A 43 11.13 -14.63 -21.94
CA ARG A 43 11.78 -13.45 -22.54
C ARG A 43 13.31 -13.56 -22.61
N GLY A 44 13.87 -14.74 -22.37
CA GLY A 44 15.32 -14.97 -22.35
C GLY A 44 16.04 -14.45 -21.09
N ILE A 45 15.29 -14.04 -20.05
CA ILE A 45 15.86 -13.50 -18.81
C ILE A 45 15.86 -14.60 -17.75
N GLN A 46 17.04 -15.11 -17.41
CA GLN A 46 17.19 -16.12 -16.36
C GLN A 46 17.36 -15.48 -14.99
N ALA A 47 16.27 -15.39 -14.22
CA ALA A 47 16.27 -14.86 -12.86
C ALA A 47 15.49 -15.79 -11.90
N ASP A 48 16.21 -16.47 -11.00
CA ASP A 48 15.62 -17.39 -10.03
C ASP A 48 14.59 -16.70 -9.11
N HIS A 49 13.53 -17.42 -8.72
CA HIS A 49 12.48 -16.95 -7.81
C HIS A 49 13.01 -16.33 -6.50
N THR A 50 14.14 -16.77 -5.95
CA THR A 50 14.74 -16.15 -4.76
C THR A 50 15.35 -14.78 -5.06
N THR A 51 15.88 -14.58 -6.26
CA THR A 51 16.36 -13.26 -6.73
C THR A 51 15.19 -12.30 -6.89
N LEU A 52 14.09 -12.77 -7.49
CA LEU A 52 12.85 -11.99 -7.61
C LEU A 52 12.29 -11.62 -6.25
N PHE A 53 12.27 -12.55 -5.29
CA PHE A 53 11.90 -12.27 -3.90
C PHE A 53 12.75 -11.15 -3.30
N ARG A 54 14.08 -11.21 -3.43
CA ARG A 54 14.99 -10.16 -2.93
C ARG A 54 14.71 -8.80 -3.59
N TRP A 55 14.36 -8.76 -4.88
CA TRP A 55 13.96 -7.53 -5.55
C TRP A 55 12.67 -6.96 -4.97
N ILE A 56 11.62 -7.77 -4.77
CA ILE A 56 10.38 -7.31 -4.14
C ILE A 56 10.65 -6.74 -2.75
N GLN A 57 11.42 -7.46 -1.93
CA GLN A 57 11.73 -7.00 -0.57
C GLN A 57 12.54 -5.69 -0.57
N ALA A 58 13.41 -5.48 -1.55
CA ALA A 58 14.20 -4.26 -1.66
C ALA A 58 13.37 -3.08 -2.21
N TYR A 59 12.66 -3.29 -3.31
CA TYR A 59 12.09 -2.22 -4.12
C TYR A 59 10.63 -1.91 -3.81
N ALA A 60 9.85 -2.81 -3.20
CA ALA A 60 8.46 -2.50 -2.81
C ALA A 60 8.36 -1.30 -1.84
N PRO A 61 9.18 -1.21 -0.76
CA PRO A 61 9.18 -0.03 0.10
C PRO A 61 9.74 1.23 -0.58
N GLU A 62 10.73 1.07 -1.45
CA GLU A 62 11.32 2.20 -2.19
C GLU A 62 10.32 2.79 -3.19
N LEU A 63 9.52 1.95 -3.84
CA LEU A 63 8.41 2.38 -4.71
C LEU A 63 7.41 3.24 -3.95
N ASP A 64 6.90 2.76 -2.81
CA ASP A 64 5.95 3.51 -1.98
C ASP A 64 6.54 4.87 -1.53
N LYS A 65 7.79 4.87 -1.05
CA LYS A 65 8.48 6.08 -0.64
C LYS A 65 8.56 7.12 -1.77
N ARG A 66 8.88 6.67 -3.00
CA ARG A 66 8.98 7.56 -4.17
C ARG A 66 7.62 7.98 -4.72
N ILE A 67 6.58 7.17 -4.58
CA ILE A 67 5.23 7.47 -5.08
C ILE A 67 4.49 8.47 -4.19
N ARG A 68 4.61 8.34 -2.85
CA ARG A 68 3.84 9.14 -1.88
C ARG A 68 3.87 10.66 -2.11
N PRO A 69 5.00 11.30 -2.46
CA PRO A 69 5.05 12.74 -2.75
C PRO A 69 4.23 13.18 -3.96
N HIS A 70 3.87 12.27 -4.88
CA HIS A 70 3.14 12.58 -6.11
C HIS A 70 1.64 12.27 -6.01
N LEU A 71 1.16 11.85 -4.83
CA LEU A 71 -0.25 11.57 -4.59
C LEU A 71 -1.05 12.87 -4.45
N ARG A 72 -2.24 12.89 -5.04
CA ARG A 72 -3.22 13.97 -4.87
C ARG A 72 -3.73 14.00 -3.42
N MET A 73 -4.08 15.20 -2.96
CA MET A 73 -4.70 15.41 -1.65
C MET A 73 -6.00 14.59 -1.53
N THR A 74 -6.16 13.95 -0.38
CA THR A 74 -7.37 13.19 -0.03
C THR A 74 -8.38 14.08 0.70
N SER A 75 -9.66 13.72 0.59
CA SER A 75 -10.73 14.43 1.29
C SER A 75 -10.75 14.12 2.80
N GLY A 76 -11.27 15.06 3.59
CA GLY A 76 -11.47 14.90 5.05
C GLY A 76 -12.61 13.94 5.44
N SER A 77 -13.12 13.12 4.50
CA SER A 77 -14.17 12.12 4.76
C SER A 77 -13.59 10.72 4.62
N TRP A 78 -13.20 10.14 5.75
CA TRP A 78 -12.49 8.86 5.80
C TRP A 78 -13.46 7.69 5.98
N ARG A 79 -13.17 6.57 5.34
CA ARG A 79 -13.76 5.24 5.58
C ARG A 79 -12.63 4.33 6.02
N VAL A 80 -12.76 3.73 7.18
CA VAL A 80 -11.70 2.97 7.82
C VAL A 80 -12.23 1.61 8.23
N ASP A 81 -11.51 0.58 7.82
CA ASP A 81 -11.85 -0.80 8.12
C ASP A 81 -10.56 -1.65 8.20
N GLU A 82 -10.69 -2.85 8.73
CA GLU A 82 -9.61 -3.82 8.79
C GLU A 82 -9.98 -5.10 8.05
N THR A 83 -8.98 -5.70 7.41
CA THR A 83 -9.13 -7.05 6.86
C THR A 83 -8.07 -8.00 7.36
N TYR A 84 -8.38 -9.29 7.36
CA TYR A 84 -7.45 -10.33 7.80
C TYR A 84 -6.55 -10.76 6.63
N ILE A 85 -5.26 -10.92 6.91
CA ILE A 85 -4.31 -11.58 6.00
C ILE A 85 -3.52 -12.64 6.77
N ARG A 86 -3.15 -13.74 6.11
CA ARG A 86 -2.44 -14.85 6.76
C ARG A 86 -0.93 -14.64 6.71
N VAL A 87 -0.28 -14.66 7.86
CA VAL A 87 1.16 -14.49 8.03
C VAL A 87 1.67 -15.54 9.01
N LYS A 88 2.65 -16.36 8.58
CA LYS A 88 3.23 -17.47 9.34
C LYS A 88 2.16 -18.42 9.93
N GLY A 89 1.08 -18.65 9.19
CA GLY A 89 -0.02 -19.51 9.60
C GLY A 89 -1.11 -18.80 10.42
N GLU A 90 -0.85 -17.63 10.98
CA GLU A 90 -1.76 -16.86 11.84
C GLU A 90 -2.49 -15.75 11.06
N TRP A 91 -3.66 -15.35 11.56
CA TRP A 91 -4.40 -14.21 11.04
C TRP A 91 -3.89 -12.91 11.67
N VAL A 92 -3.47 -11.97 10.83
CA VAL A 92 -3.11 -10.61 11.23
C VAL A 92 -4.02 -9.58 10.55
N TYR A 93 -4.06 -8.37 11.09
CA TYR A 93 -5.00 -7.32 10.68
C TYR A 93 -4.29 -6.28 9.81
N LEU A 94 -4.81 -6.09 8.60
CA LEU A 94 -4.46 -4.98 7.72
C LEU A 94 -5.51 -3.88 7.88
N TYR A 95 -5.17 -2.84 8.63
CA TYR A 95 -5.94 -1.61 8.71
C TYR A 95 -5.82 -0.83 7.41
N ARG A 96 -6.91 -0.22 6.98
CA ARG A 96 -6.94 0.61 5.77
C ARG A 96 -7.89 1.79 5.95
N ALA A 97 -7.49 2.94 5.42
CA ALA A 97 -8.33 4.12 5.27
C ALA A 97 -8.37 4.57 3.81
N VAL A 98 -9.57 4.83 3.32
CA VAL A 98 -9.82 5.46 2.02
C VAL A 98 -10.71 6.68 2.20
N ASP A 99 -10.61 7.63 1.29
CA ASP A 99 -11.42 8.83 1.31
C ASP A 99 -12.80 8.59 0.64
N ALA A 100 -13.64 9.63 0.54
CA ALA A 100 -14.97 9.49 -0.06
C ALA A 100 -14.96 9.10 -1.55
N SER A 101 -13.86 9.37 -2.25
CA SER A 101 -13.66 8.99 -3.67
C SER A 101 -12.96 7.64 -3.84
N GLY A 102 -12.64 6.95 -2.73
CA GLY A 102 -11.93 5.66 -2.76
C GLY A 102 -10.41 5.78 -2.90
N GLN A 103 -9.86 7.00 -2.84
CA GLN A 103 -8.43 7.23 -2.83
C GLN A 103 -7.83 6.78 -1.50
N THR A 104 -6.67 6.14 -1.54
CA THR A 104 -6.06 5.56 -0.35
C THR A 104 -5.46 6.68 0.50
N ILE A 105 -5.82 6.72 1.79
CA ILE A 105 -5.21 7.63 2.75
C ILE A 105 -3.97 6.94 3.34
N ASP A 106 -4.18 5.77 3.97
CA ASP A 106 -3.07 4.95 4.43
C ASP A 106 -3.51 3.54 4.82
N PHE A 107 -2.52 2.70 5.12
CA PHE A 107 -2.70 1.32 5.59
C PHE A 107 -1.68 0.97 6.70
N LEU A 108 -2.00 -0.03 7.51
CA LEU A 108 -1.09 -0.56 8.54
C LEU A 108 -1.33 -2.04 8.79
N LEU A 109 -0.26 -2.84 8.69
CA LEU A 109 -0.28 -4.23 9.13
C LEU A 109 -0.03 -4.31 10.64
N SER A 110 -0.85 -5.05 11.37
CA SER A 110 -0.80 -5.20 12.82
C SER A 110 -1.15 -6.63 13.23
N PRO A 111 -0.39 -7.27 14.14
CA PRO A 111 -0.78 -8.56 14.71
C PRO A 111 -2.03 -8.47 15.60
N LYS A 112 -2.31 -7.29 16.16
CA LYS A 112 -3.40 -7.07 17.12
C LYS A 112 -4.48 -6.15 16.55
N ARG A 113 -5.73 -6.41 16.96
CA ARG A 113 -6.91 -5.58 16.70
C ARG A 113 -7.37 -4.86 17.97
N ASP A 114 -6.56 -3.91 18.45
CA ASP A 114 -6.80 -3.17 19.69
C ASP A 114 -6.80 -1.64 19.46
N ALA A 115 -7.18 -0.88 20.50
CA ALA A 115 -7.21 0.58 20.43
C ALA A 115 -5.80 1.19 20.25
N ALA A 116 -4.73 0.51 20.67
CA ALA A 116 -3.37 0.98 20.45
C ALA A 116 -2.95 0.86 18.98
N ALA A 117 -3.33 -0.22 18.30
CA ALA A 117 -3.17 -0.41 16.87
C ALA A 117 -3.99 0.59 16.07
N ALA A 118 -5.26 0.83 16.44
CA ALA A 118 -6.09 1.84 15.80
C ALA A 118 -5.51 3.26 15.95
N ARG A 119 -5.01 3.65 17.14
CA ARG A 119 -4.31 4.93 17.33
C ARG A 119 -3.04 5.03 16.50
N ARG A 120 -2.22 3.97 16.47
CA ARG A 120 -1.01 3.91 15.65
C ARG A 120 -1.34 4.09 14.16
N PHE A 121 -2.42 3.45 13.71
CA PHE A 121 -2.92 3.59 12.34
C PHE A 121 -3.34 5.03 12.03
N PHE A 122 -4.21 5.64 12.84
CA PHE A 122 -4.65 7.01 12.61
C PHE A 122 -3.49 8.01 12.63
N ARG A 123 -2.52 7.88 13.55
CA ARG A 123 -1.31 8.72 13.55
C ARG A 123 -0.48 8.55 12.29
N LYS A 124 -0.32 7.31 11.81
CA LYS A 124 0.40 7.04 10.56
C LYS A 124 -0.31 7.68 9.37
N ALA A 125 -1.64 7.60 9.33
CA ALA A 125 -2.47 8.22 8.31
C ALA A 125 -2.39 9.75 8.33
N LEU A 126 -2.51 10.39 9.50
CA LEU A 126 -2.44 11.85 9.65
C LEU A 126 -1.06 12.45 9.32
N ARG A 127 0.01 11.64 9.41
CA ARG A 127 1.37 12.07 9.04
C ARG A 127 1.61 12.07 7.54
N GLN A 128 0.70 11.54 6.73
CA GLN A 128 0.87 11.54 5.28
C GLN A 128 0.66 12.95 4.73
N SER A 129 1.59 13.40 3.88
CA SER A 129 1.55 14.75 3.28
C SER A 129 0.30 15.00 2.42
N HIS A 130 -0.28 13.95 1.85
CA HIS A 130 -1.50 14.00 1.04
C HIS A 130 -2.78 13.79 1.86
N SER A 131 -2.67 13.63 3.19
CA SER A 131 -3.81 13.45 4.09
C SER A 131 -4.27 14.78 4.68
N VAL A 132 -5.57 14.91 4.87
CA VAL A 132 -6.18 16.01 5.63
C VAL A 132 -6.77 15.44 6.91
N ASN A 133 -6.66 16.18 8.02
CA ASN A 133 -7.31 15.79 9.26
C ASN A 133 -8.83 15.59 8.99
N PRO A 134 -9.42 14.46 9.40
CA PRO A 134 -10.77 14.12 8.98
C PRO A 134 -11.84 14.97 9.69
N ARG A 135 -12.81 15.46 8.92
CA ARG A 135 -14.09 15.96 9.45
C ARG A 135 -15.01 14.81 9.86
N THR A 136 -14.94 13.70 9.13
CA THR A 136 -15.76 12.51 9.38
C THR A 136 -14.92 11.25 9.21
N ILE A 137 -15.03 10.32 10.15
CA ILE A 137 -14.46 8.98 10.07
C ILE A 137 -15.61 7.97 10.15
N THR A 138 -15.83 7.23 9.07
CA THR A 138 -16.77 6.12 9.04
C THR A 138 -16.01 4.85 9.33
N VAL A 139 -16.46 4.09 10.31
CA VAL A 139 -15.84 2.84 10.76
C VAL A 139 -16.87 1.72 10.83
N ASP A 140 -16.42 0.47 10.83
CA ASP A 140 -17.27 -0.65 11.25
C ASP A 140 -17.45 -0.67 12.79
N LYS A 141 -18.30 -1.55 13.32
CA LYS A 141 -18.69 -1.65 14.73
C LYS A 141 -17.56 -2.10 15.69
N ASN A 142 -16.29 -1.98 15.31
CA ASN A 142 -15.16 -2.30 16.18
C ASN A 142 -15.03 -1.30 17.34
N ALA A 143 -15.08 -1.80 18.59
CA ALA A 143 -14.95 -1.02 19.80
C ALA A 143 -13.60 -0.28 19.94
N ALA A 144 -12.55 -0.73 19.25
CA ALA A 144 -11.24 -0.08 19.26
C ALA A 144 -11.27 1.34 18.67
N TYR A 145 -12.10 1.59 17.65
CA TYR A 145 -12.12 2.88 16.95
C TYR A 145 -12.70 4.03 17.79
N PRO A 146 -13.86 3.88 18.46
CA PRO A 146 -14.37 4.91 19.37
C PRO A 146 -13.36 5.28 20.46
N ILE A 147 -12.71 4.28 21.08
CA ILE A 147 -11.72 4.48 22.14
C ILE A 147 -10.52 5.27 21.59
N ALA A 148 -9.98 4.85 20.43
CA ALA A 148 -8.88 5.52 19.77
C ALA A 148 -9.21 6.97 19.39
N ALA A 149 -10.36 7.19 18.73
CA ALA A 149 -10.77 8.51 18.28
C ALA A 149 -11.02 9.48 19.45
N LYS A 150 -11.64 9.01 20.55
CA LYS A 150 -11.85 9.83 21.76
C LYS A 150 -10.52 10.26 22.38
N ALA A 151 -9.57 9.33 22.51
CA ALA A 151 -8.24 9.65 23.03
C ALA A 151 -7.52 10.67 22.12
N MET A 152 -7.50 10.43 20.81
CA MET A 152 -6.81 11.32 19.87
C MET A 152 -7.41 12.74 19.79
N LYS A 153 -8.72 12.89 19.99
CA LYS A 153 -9.35 14.22 20.11
C LYS A 153 -8.92 14.97 21.37
N ARG A 154 -8.81 14.25 22.49
CA ARG A 154 -8.32 14.82 23.76
C ARG A 154 -6.86 15.24 23.64
N ASP A 155 -6.06 14.44 22.95
CA ASP A 155 -4.64 14.67 22.72
C ASP A 155 -4.37 15.74 21.64
N GLY A 156 -5.42 16.30 21.01
CA GLY A 156 -5.32 17.35 20.00
C GLY A 156 -4.89 16.87 18.60
N GLU A 157 -4.74 15.56 18.40
CA GLU A 157 -4.31 14.97 17.12
C GLU A 157 -5.46 14.97 16.08
N LEU A 158 -6.70 14.70 16.52
CA LEU A 158 -7.90 14.82 15.69
C LEU A 158 -8.66 16.11 16.03
N TRP A 159 -9.31 16.70 15.02
CA TRP A 159 -10.20 17.83 15.26
C TRP A 159 -11.29 17.49 16.29
N ARG A 160 -11.53 18.39 17.25
CA ARG A 160 -12.55 18.21 18.29
C ARG A 160 -13.93 17.91 17.70
N PHE A 161 -14.27 18.60 16.59
CA PHE A 161 -15.53 18.45 15.87
C PHE A 161 -15.58 17.24 14.91
N ALA A 162 -14.49 16.47 14.74
CA ALA A 162 -14.48 15.31 13.85
C ALA A 162 -15.54 14.29 14.27
N LYS A 163 -16.43 13.86 13.36
CA LYS A 163 -17.51 12.91 13.72
C LYS A 163 -17.09 11.48 13.39
N LEU A 164 -17.11 10.58 14.38
CA LEU A 164 -17.02 9.14 14.15
C LEU A 164 -18.42 8.59 13.88
N ARG A 165 -18.59 7.83 12.80
CA ARG A 165 -19.88 7.25 12.39
C ARG A 165 -19.74 5.75 12.16
N GLN A 166 -20.78 5.00 12.47
CA GLN A 166 -20.86 3.56 12.20
C GLN A 166 -21.99 3.31 11.18
N VAL A 167 -21.70 3.55 9.89
CA VAL A 167 -22.68 3.43 8.81
C VAL A 167 -22.22 2.37 7.82
N LYS A 168 -22.86 1.20 7.86
CA LYS A 168 -22.48 0.02 7.08
C LYS A 168 -22.39 0.30 5.57
N VAL A 169 -23.38 1.00 5.00
CA VAL A 169 -23.47 1.24 3.55
C VAL A 169 -22.25 2.01 3.02
N LEU A 170 -21.70 2.95 3.80
CA LEU A 170 -20.56 3.77 3.39
C LEU A 170 -19.21 3.01 3.47
N ASN A 171 -19.16 1.87 4.17
CA ASN A 171 -17.97 1.03 4.25
C ASN A 171 -17.77 0.16 3.01
N ASN A 172 -18.78 0.03 2.14
CA ASN A 172 -18.67 -0.75 0.90
C ASN A 172 -17.44 -0.36 0.04
N ILE A 173 -17.04 0.92 0.05
CA ILE A 173 -15.88 1.41 -0.71
C ILE A 173 -14.58 0.79 -0.18
N VAL A 174 -14.37 0.77 1.14
CA VAL A 174 -13.15 0.18 1.73
C VAL A 174 -13.17 -1.34 1.63
N GLU A 175 -14.35 -1.97 1.76
CA GLU A 175 -14.51 -3.41 1.56
C GLU A 175 -14.21 -3.86 0.12
N GLN A 176 -14.63 -3.09 -0.88
CA GLN A 176 -14.28 -3.35 -2.28
C GLN A 176 -12.76 -3.27 -2.47
N ASP A 177 -12.11 -2.31 -1.84
CA ASP A 177 -10.66 -2.14 -1.91
C ASP A 177 -9.90 -3.32 -1.27
N HIS A 178 -10.45 -3.92 -0.21
CA HIS A 178 -9.93 -5.15 0.40
C HIS A 178 -9.92 -6.36 -0.55
N ARG A 179 -10.81 -6.41 -1.55
CA ARG A 179 -10.85 -7.54 -2.51
C ARG A 179 -9.56 -7.65 -3.31
N ARG A 180 -8.95 -6.49 -3.65
CA ARG A 180 -7.70 -6.47 -4.42
C ARG A 180 -6.55 -7.13 -3.64
N ILE A 181 -6.34 -6.72 -2.39
CA ILE A 181 -5.23 -7.25 -1.58
C ILE A 181 -5.44 -8.75 -1.31
N LYS A 182 -6.66 -9.19 -1.02
CA LYS A 182 -6.98 -10.62 -0.85
C LYS A 182 -6.67 -11.41 -2.12
N ARG A 183 -7.01 -10.88 -3.30
CA ARG A 183 -6.70 -11.51 -4.59
C ARG A 183 -5.20 -11.64 -4.83
N LEU A 184 -4.39 -10.67 -4.44
CA LEU A 184 -2.93 -10.70 -4.62
C LEU A 184 -2.22 -11.63 -3.65
N VAL A 185 -2.72 -11.74 -2.41
CA VAL A 185 -2.09 -12.57 -1.37
C VAL A 185 -2.46 -14.05 -1.51
N ARG A 186 -3.62 -14.38 -2.07
CA ARG A 186 -4.15 -15.75 -2.15
C ARG A 186 -3.27 -16.73 -2.95
N PRO A 187 -2.74 -16.40 -4.14
CA PRO A 187 -1.86 -17.31 -4.91
C PRO A 187 -0.57 -17.67 -4.18
N GLY A 188 -0.05 -16.75 -3.35
CA GLY A 188 1.14 -16.99 -2.53
C GLY A 188 0.89 -17.83 -1.28
N LEU A 189 -0.37 -18.23 -1.01
CA LEU A 189 -0.80 -18.94 0.19
C LEU A 189 -0.46 -18.21 1.51
N GLY A 190 -0.42 -16.87 1.46
CA GLY A 190 -0.03 -16.02 2.57
C GLY A 190 1.48 -15.82 2.69
N PHE A 191 1.89 -15.12 3.76
CA PHE A 191 3.30 -14.78 3.97
C PHE A 191 3.95 -15.69 5.00
N LYS A 192 5.28 -15.88 4.91
CA LYS A 192 6.05 -16.67 5.88
C LYS A 192 6.62 -15.85 7.06
N SER A 193 6.72 -14.54 6.92
CA SER A 193 7.24 -13.63 7.95
C SER A 193 6.47 -12.31 7.95
N PHE A 194 6.31 -11.72 9.14
CA PHE A 194 5.64 -10.42 9.30
C PHE A 194 6.42 -9.29 8.61
N VAL A 195 7.75 -9.31 8.70
CA VAL A 195 8.61 -8.28 8.10
C VAL A 195 8.47 -8.31 6.57
N THR A 196 8.50 -9.51 5.98
CA THR A 196 8.41 -9.64 4.53
C THR A 196 7.00 -9.35 4.02
N ALA A 197 5.97 -9.76 4.78
CA ALA A 197 4.59 -9.37 4.53
C ALA A 197 4.43 -7.85 4.51
N SER A 198 4.93 -7.16 5.54
CA SER A 198 4.82 -5.70 5.65
C SER A 198 5.46 -5.00 4.45
N ARG A 199 6.64 -5.44 4.00
CA ARG A 199 7.34 -4.83 2.86
C ARG A 199 6.61 -5.07 1.54
N THR A 200 6.10 -6.29 1.32
CA THR A 200 5.35 -6.61 0.10
C THR A 200 4.00 -5.89 0.05
N VAL A 201 3.26 -5.86 1.17
CA VAL A 201 1.97 -5.15 1.25
C VAL A 201 2.16 -3.67 0.92
N VAL A 202 3.23 -3.04 1.39
CA VAL A 202 3.56 -1.65 1.01
C VAL A 202 3.63 -1.48 -0.51
N GLY A 203 4.29 -2.40 -1.22
CA GLY A 203 4.34 -2.38 -2.69
C GLY A 203 2.99 -2.63 -3.35
N TYR A 204 2.17 -3.55 -2.82
CA TYR A 204 0.83 -3.81 -3.33
C TYR A 204 -0.03 -2.55 -3.27
N GLU A 205 0.04 -1.81 -2.16
CA GLU A 205 -0.73 -0.59 -1.96
C GLU A 205 -0.20 0.56 -2.82
N ALA A 206 1.11 0.69 -2.95
CA ALA A 206 1.73 1.66 -3.86
C ALA A 206 1.24 1.49 -5.30
N MET A 207 1.22 0.25 -5.79
CA MET A 207 0.68 -0.05 -7.11
C MET A 207 -0.84 0.15 -7.19
N ALA A 208 -1.57 -0.05 -6.10
CA ALA A 208 -3.01 0.22 -6.05
C ALA A 208 -3.30 1.71 -6.22
N MET A 209 -2.58 2.58 -5.48
CA MET A 209 -2.72 4.04 -5.55
C MET A 209 -2.42 4.56 -6.97
N THR A 210 -1.33 4.08 -7.58
CA THR A 210 -0.99 4.39 -8.97
C THR A 210 -2.10 3.96 -9.94
N ARG A 211 -2.62 2.74 -9.80
CA ARG A 211 -3.70 2.23 -10.66
C ARG A 211 -5.00 3.02 -10.54
N LYS A 212 -5.35 3.46 -9.33
CA LYS A 212 -6.54 4.30 -9.04
C LYS A 212 -6.44 5.72 -9.63
N GLY A 213 -5.32 6.10 -10.23
CA GLY A 213 -5.08 7.47 -10.70
C GLY A 213 -4.90 8.47 -9.55
N GLN A 214 -4.46 8.00 -8.37
CA GLN A 214 -4.18 8.89 -7.24
C GLN A 214 -2.92 9.74 -7.49
N VAL A 215 -2.02 9.24 -8.34
CA VAL A 215 -0.82 9.94 -8.76
C VAL A 215 -1.21 11.04 -9.74
N ALA A 216 -0.80 12.28 -9.47
CA ALA A 216 -1.26 13.43 -10.24
C ALA A 216 -0.96 13.35 -11.75
N ILE A 217 0.20 12.77 -12.09
CA ILE A 217 0.78 12.72 -13.44
C ILE A 217 0.58 11.39 -14.18
N ALA A 218 -0.09 10.40 -13.56
CA ALA A 218 -0.34 9.10 -14.19
C ALA A 218 -1.86 8.83 -14.24
N PRO A 219 -2.46 8.71 -15.44
CA PRO A 219 -3.88 8.41 -15.56
C PRO A 219 -4.23 7.04 -14.97
N ALA A 220 -5.47 6.93 -14.50
CA ALA A 220 -6.00 5.69 -13.97
C ALA A 220 -6.00 4.60 -15.05
N ASN A 221 -5.65 3.37 -14.67
CA ASN A 221 -5.62 2.19 -15.53
C ASN A 221 -4.74 2.26 -16.81
N ASP A 222 -3.91 3.29 -16.98
CA ASP A 222 -2.94 3.34 -18.08
C ASP A 222 -1.61 2.69 -17.66
N MET A 223 -1.40 1.44 -18.06
CA MET A 223 -0.20 0.69 -17.70
C MET A 223 1.10 1.30 -18.26
N ARG A 224 1.05 1.95 -19.43
CA ARG A 224 2.23 2.54 -20.09
C ARG A 224 2.61 3.83 -19.38
N ALA A 225 1.66 4.75 -19.20
CA ALA A 225 1.95 5.98 -18.46
C ALA A 225 2.41 5.71 -17.02
N GLN A 226 1.83 4.68 -16.36
CA GLN A 226 2.29 4.25 -15.03
C GLN A 226 3.70 3.65 -15.07
N ARG A 227 4.08 2.97 -16.16
CA ARG A 227 5.46 2.48 -16.40
C ARG A 227 6.43 3.62 -16.47
N ASP A 228 6.15 4.59 -17.33
CA ASP A 228 7.06 5.68 -17.61
C ASP A 228 7.22 6.57 -16.37
N PHE A 229 6.13 6.81 -15.63
CA PHE A 229 6.18 7.47 -14.33
C PHE A 229 7.10 6.75 -13.33
N ILE A 230 6.94 5.43 -13.17
CA ILE A 230 7.76 4.67 -12.22
C ILE A 230 9.23 4.60 -12.68
N ALA A 231 9.50 4.46 -13.98
CA ALA A 231 10.86 4.50 -14.51
C ALA A 231 11.52 5.85 -14.21
N ALA A 232 10.81 6.95 -14.46
CA ALA A 232 11.26 8.31 -14.17
C ALA A 232 11.56 8.53 -12.68
N LEU A 233 10.71 8.01 -11.77
CA LEU A 233 10.96 8.08 -10.32
C LEU A 233 12.29 7.45 -9.92
N PHE A 234 12.74 6.44 -10.66
CA PHE A 234 13.96 5.69 -10.38
C PHE A 234 15.17 6.15 -11.19
N SER A 235 15.00 7.18 -12.04
CA SER A 235 16.00 7.59 -13.03
C SER A 235 16.50 6.41 -13.88
N ALA A 236 15.65 5.40 -14.06
CA ALA A 236 15.89 4.32 -15.00
C ALA A 236 15.42 4.82 -16.36
N ALA A 237 16.28 4.80 -17.38
CA ALA A 237 15.86 5.08 -18.75
C ALA A 237 14.67 4.15 -19.09
N ALA A 238 13.60 4.75 -19.62
CA ALA A 238 12.36 4.08 -20.00
C ALA A 238 12.42 3.51 -21.42
#